data_AF-A0A1G1LMT7-F1
#
_entry.id   AF-A0A1G1LMT7-F1
#
_cell.length_a   1.000
_cell.length_b   1.000
_cell.length_c   1.000
_cell.angle_alpha   90.00
_cell.angle_beta   90.00
_cell.angle_gamma   90.00
#
_symmetry.space_group_name_H-M   'P 1'
#
loop_
_entity.id
_entity.type
_entity.pdbx_description
1 polymer ?
#
loop_
_entity_poly.entity_id
_entity_poly.type
_entity_poly.pdbx_seq_one_letter_code
_entity_poly.pdbx_strand_id
1 'polypeptide(L)' 'MKTSIPFKQMSDPVNQGKHLIFVGRKVFRARTGPQTLRLLKQLRKKYAHQKIALTYVPKADALILFHAYCLSL' A
#
# COMPACT_ATOMS: atom_id res chain seq x y z
N MET A 1 0.54 12.54 13.40
CA MET A 1 -0.48 12.30 12.35
C MET A 1 -1.07 10.90 12.53
N LYS A 2 -2.36 10.80 12.85
CA LYS A 2 -3.09 9.51 12.82
C LYS A 2 -3.14 9.06 11.36
N THR A 3 -2.32 8.08 10.98
CA THR A 3 -2.47 7.38 9.70
C THR A 3 -3.65 6.42 9.82
N SER A 4 -4.87 6.96 9.79
CA SER A 4 -6.03 6.17 9.41
C SER A 4 -5.84 5.86 7.94
N ILE A 5 -5.25 4.71 7.62
CA ILE A 5 -5.39 4.17 6.27
C ILE A 5 -6.90 4.15 6.02
N PRO A 6 -7.43 4.88 5.01
CA PRO A 6 -8.86 5.13 4.94
C PRO A 6 -9.54 3.78 4.75
N PHE A 7 -10.24 3.32 5.77
CA PHE A 7 -11.00 2.07 5.78
C PHE A 7 -11.87 1.95 4.52
N LYS A 8 -12.40 3.08 4.04
CA LYS A 8 -13.08 3.24 2.75
C LYS A 8 -12.35 2.62 1.55
N GLN A 9 -11.02 2.76 1.46
CA GLN A 9 -10.24 2.17 0.36
C GLN A 9 -10.09 0.65 0.50
N MET A 10 -10.08 0.13 1.73
CA MET A 10 -10.02 -1.31 1.97
C MET A 10 -11.38 -1.99 1.74
N SER A 11 -12.48 -1.27 2.05
CA SER A 11 -13.84 -1.75 1.84
C SER A 11 -14.32 -1.64 0.39
N ASP A 12 -13.61 -0.91 -0.48
CA ASP A 12 -13.98 -0.79 -1.90
C ASP A 12 -13.74 -2.13 -2.62
N PRO A 13 -14.79 -2.76 -3.20
CA PRO A 13 -14.66 -4.03 -3.92
C PRO A 13 -13.63 -3.98 -5.05
N VAL A 14 -13.41 -2.82 -5.66
CA VAL A 14 -12.43 -2.66 -6.74
C VAL A 14 -10.99 -2.90 -6.26
N ASN A 15 -10.75 -2.81 -4.96
CA ASN A 15 -9.43 -2.95 -4.35
C ASN A 15 -9.17 -4.36 -3.81
N GLN A 16 -10.18 -5.23 -3.75
CA GLN A 16 -10.02 -6.61 -3.30
C GLN A 16 -9.04 -7.39 -4.19
N GLY A 17 -8.15 -8.13 -3.54
CA GLY A 17 -7.07 -8.89 -4.19
C GLY A 17 -5.95 -8.01 -4.76
N LYS A 18 -5.81 -6.76 -4.30
CA LYS A 18 -4.77 -5.83 -4.76
C LYS A 18 -3.94 -5.31 -3.60
N HIS A 19 -2.70 -4.95 -3.91
CA HIS A 19 -1.91 -4.08 -3.06
C HIS A 19 -2.32 -2.63 -3.29
N LEU A 20 -2.49 -1.90 -2.18
CA LEU A 20 -2.66 -0.45 -2.18
C LEU A 20 -1.37 0.19 -1.68
N ILE A 21 -0.83 1.13 -2.47
CA ILE A 21 0.35 1.92 -2.10
C ILE A 21 -0.12 3.35 -1.88
N PHE A 22 0.02 3.83 -0.64
CA PHE A 22 -0.32 5.18 -0.23
C PHE A 22 0.92 6.05 -0.24
N VAL A 23 0.84 7.19 -0.91
CA VAL A 23 1.90 8.19 -0.97
C VAL A 23 1.29 9.56 -0.70
N GLY A 24 1.41 10.03 0.54
CA GLY A 24 0.66 11.20 1.01
C GLY A 24 -0.85 10.99 0.87
N ARG A 25 -1.51 11.79 0.02
CA ARG A 25 -2.95 11.68 -0.29
C ARG A 25 -3.28 10.83 -1.53
N LYS A 26 -2.27 10.26 -2.20
CA LYS A 26 -2.43 9.46 -3.42
C LYS A 26 -2.50 7.97 -3.09
N VAL A 27 -3.34 7.24 -3.82
CA VAL A 27 -3.49 5.78 -3.71
C VAL A 27 -3.21 5.14 -5.05
N PHE A 28 -2.22 4.25 -5.09
CA PHE A 28 -1.89 3.43 -6.24
C PHE A 28 -2.30 1.98 -5.97
N ARG A 29 -2.64 1.25 -7.04
CA ARG A 29 -3.24 -0.09 -6.97
C ARG A 29 -2.49 -1.03 -7.89
N ALA A 30 -2.12 -2.20 -7.40
CA ALA A 30 -1.44 -3.21 -8.22
C ALA A 30 -1.82 -4.62 -7.77
N ARG A 31 -1.88 -5.57 -8.71
CA ARG A 31 -2.04 -6.99 -8.37
C ARG A 31 -0.75 -7.53 -7.75
N THR A 32 -0.87 -8.45 -6.82
CA THR A 32 0.27 -9.17 -6.23
C THR A 32 1.15 -9.77 -7.32
N GLY A 33 2.47 -9.61 -7.17
CA GLY A 33 3.47 -10.09 -8.12
C GLY A 33 4.52 -9.04 -8.49
N PRO A 34 5.38 -9.35 -9.48
CA PRO A 34 6.54 -8.52 -9.85
C PRO A 34 6.20 -7.08 -10.23
N GLN A 35 4.99 -6.87 -10.77
CA GLN A 35 4.50 -5.53 -11.14
C GLN A 35 4.34 -4.62 -9.93
N THR A 36 3.84 -5.14 -8.79
CA THR A 36 3.74 -4.36 -7.54
C THR A 36 5.12 -3.92 -7.06
N LEU A 37 6.11 -4.82 -7.13
CA LEU A 37 7.47 -4.50 -6.71
C LEU A 37 8.10 -3.42 -7.61
N ARG A 38 7.90 -3.50 -8.93
CA ARG A 38 8.37 -2.49 -9.88
C ARG A 38 7.72 -1.13 -9.60
N LEU A 39 6.40 -1.10 -9.40
CA LEU A 39 5.66 0.11 -9.06
C LEU A 39 6.16 0.71 -7.74
N LEU A 40 6.36 -0.09 -6.70
CA LEU A 40 6.88 0.37 -5.41
C LEU A 40 8.27 0.98 -5.55
N LYS A 41 9.17 0.35 -6.31
CA LYS A 41 10.52 0.89 -6.59
C LYS A 41 10.44 2.24 -7.30
N GLN A 42 9.56 2.39 -8.30
CA GLN A 42 9.36 3.65 -9.01
C GLN A 42 8.80 4.75 -8.08
N LEU A 43 7.82 4.40 -7.24
CA LEU A 43 7.23 5.34 -6.28
C LEU A 43 8.22 5.77 -5.20
N ARG A 44 9.06 4.86 -4.69
CA ARG A 44 10.14 5.20 -3.73
C ARG A 44 11.13 6.20 -4.33
N LYS A 45 11.49 6.04 -5.62
CA LYS A 45 12.37 7.01 -6.31
C LYS A 45 11.67 8.35 -6.53
N LYS A 46 10.42 8.33 -7.02
CA LYS A 46 9.66 9.53 -7.37
C LYS A 46 9.25 10.35 -6.14
N TYR A 47 9.02 9.70 -5.01
CA TYR A 47 8.50 10.30 -3.78
C TYR A 47 9.44 10.03 -2.59
N ALA A 48 10.75 10.20 -2.80
CA ALA A 48 11.78 9.89 -1.80
C ALA A 48 11.56 10.61 -0.45
N HIS A 49 10.99 11.82 -0.48
CA HIS A 49 10.73 12.62 0.71
C HIS A 49 9.34 12.40 1.34
N GLN A 50 8.52 11.51 0.79
CA GLN A 50 7.19 11.23 1.32
C GLN A 50 7.12 9.84 1.95
N LYS A 51 6.36 9.73 3.04
CA LYS A 51 6.07 8.44 3.66
C LYS A 51 5.22 7.60 2.70
N ILE A 52 5.72 6.41 2.38
CA ILE A 52 5.02 5.40 1.59
C ILE A 52 4.48 4.33 2.54
N ALA A 53 3.19 4.05 2.47
CA ALA A 53 2.59 2.89 3.13
C ALA A 53 2.09 1.90 2.08
N LEU A 54 2.30 0.62 2.31
CA LEU A 54 1.81 -0.46 1.47
C LEU A 54 0.79 -1.24 2.29
N THR A 55 -0.27 -1.75 1.68
CA THR A 55 -1.12 -2.76 2.31
C THR A 55 -1.64 -3.69 1.22
N TYR A 56 -2.13 -4.85 1.60
CA TYR A 56 -2.84 -5.76 0.71
C TYR A 56 -4.30 -5.79 1.17
N VAL A 57 -5.25 -5.84 0.23
CA VAL A 57 -6.67 -6.05 0.54
C VAL A 57 -6.99 -7.47 0.10
N PRO A 58 -7.27 -8.40 1.03
CA PRO A 58 -7.56 -9.77 0.68
C PRO A 58 -8.95 -9.86 0.04
N LYS A 59 -9.17 -10.89 -0.78
CA LYS A 59 -10.52 -11.20 -1.32
C LYS A 59 -11.40 -11.95 -0.32
N ALA A 60 -10.77 -12.66 0.62
CA ALA A 60 -11.43 -13.37 1.70
C ALA A 60 -11.36 -12.52 2.98
N ASP A 61 -12.19 -12.86 3.97
CA ASP A 61 -12.11 -12.35 5.35
C ASP A 61 -10.82 -12.84 6.04
N ALA A 62 -9.67 -12.41 5.53
CA ALA A 62 -8.35 -12.76 6.04
C ALA A 62 -7.72 -11.53 6.69
N LEU A 63 -7.36 -11.66 7.97
CA LEU A 63 -6.59 -10.66 8.71
C LEU A 63 -5.20 -10.51 8.09
N ILE A 64 -4.79 -9.28 7.75
CA ILE A 64 -3.42 -8.99 7.31
C ILE A 64 -2.68 -8.31 8.46
N LEU A 65 -1.71 -9.00 9.01
CA LEU A 65 -0.79 -8.47 10.01
C LEU A 65 0.27 -7.61 9.31
N PHE A 66 0.32 -6.32 9.63
CA PHE A 66 1.29 -5.38 9.06
C PHE A 66 2.38 -5.08 10.10
N HIS A 67 3.62 -5.50 9.85
CA HIS A 67 4.78 -5.11 10.66
C HIS A 67 5.74 -4.28 9.78
N ALA A 68 5.90 -3.00 10.10
CA ALA A 68 6.73 -2.07 9.34
C ALA A 68 8.11 -1.94 10.00
N TYR A 69 9.16 -2.47 9.36
CA TYR A 69 10.53 -2.12 9.72
C TYR A 69 10.90 -0.79 9.09
N CYS A 70 11.26 0.18 9.93
CA CYS A 70 11.88 1.43 9.54
C CYS A 70 13.39 1.17 9.44
N LEU A 71 13.88 0.78 8.26
CA LEU A 71 15.31 0.74 8.01
C LEU A 71 15.76 2.13 7.57
N SER A 72 16.27 2.88 8.54
CA SER A 72 17.18 4.00 8.30
C SER A 72 18.51 3.40 7.80
N LEU A 73 18.83 3.66 6.54
CA LEU A 73 20.17 3.55 5.97
C LEU A 73 20.39 4.78 5.10
#